data_AF-A0A1H6IAN0-F1
#
_entry.id   AF-A0A1H6IAN0-F1
#
_cell.length_a   1.000
_cell.length_b   1.000
_cell.length_c   1.000
_cell.angle_alpha   90.00
_cell.angle_beta   90.00
_cell.angle_gamma   90.00
#
_symmetry.space_group_name_H-M   'P 1'
#
loop_
_entity.id
_entity.type
_entity.pdbx_description
1 polymer ?
#
loop_
_entity_poly.entity_id
_entity_poly.type
_entity_poly.pdbx_seq_one_letter_code
_entity_poly.pdbx_strand_id
1 'polypeptide(L)' 'MKVRKINCPYCNIMMKYIGTKRIQLGKSGLIFEHLDQWASGALTVSIYECPECAKLEFFRFKKTKRKKDDTVTNI' A
#
# COMPACT_ATOMS: atom_id res chain seq x y z
N MET A 1 -3.38 -1.08 11.65
CA MET A 1 -2.67 -1.59 10.45
C MET A 1 -1.30 -2.08 10.92
N LYS A 2 -0.87 -3.30 10.55
CA LYS A 2 0.43 -3.82 11.01
C LYS A 2 1.55 -3.24 10.14
N VAL A 3 2.38 -2.35 10.69
CA VAL A 3 3.58 -1.83 10.03
C VAL A 3 4.59 -2.97 9.89
N ARG A 4 5.17 -3.13 8.71
CA ARG A 4 6.15 -4.17 8.41
C ARG A 4 7.54 -3.63 8.72
N LYS A 5 8.42 -4.47 9.25
CA LYS A 5 9.87 -4.19 9.30
C LYS A 5 10.47 -4.81 8.05
N ILE A 6 11.02 -3.98 7.17
CA ILE A 6 11.65 -4.41 5.92
C ILE A 6 13.01 -3.72 5.80
N ASN A 7 13.95 -4.39 5.16
CA ASN A 7 15.25 -3.81 4.85
C ASN A 7 15.30 -3.38 3.39
N CYS A 8 16.06 -2.34 3.08
CA CYS A 8 16.32 -1.91 1.71
C CYS A 8 17.09 -3.02 0.98
N PRO A 9 16.65 -3.47 -0.20
CA PRO A 9 17.33 -4.54 -0.94
C PRO A 9 18.72 -4.15 -1.45
N TYR A 10 19.03 -2.85 -1.54
CA TYR A 10 20.36 -2.37 -1.96
C TYR A 10 21.29 -2.08 -0.78
N CYS A 11 20.79 -1.39 0.25
CA CYS A 11 21.62 -0.95 1.39
C CYS A 11 21.59 -1.93 2.57
N ASN A 12 20.67 -2.89 2.56
CA ASN A 12 20.40 -3.84 3.65
C ASN A 12 20.07 -3.19 5.02
N ILE A 13 19.67 -1.93 5.04
CA ILE A 13 19.26 -1.19 6.25
C ILE A 13 17.75 -1.18 6.43
N MET A 14 17.27 -0.99 7.66
CA MET A 14 15.84 -0.91 7.95
C MET A 14 15.21 0.32 7.27
N MET A 15 14.16 0.10 6.48
CA MET A 15 13.43 1.17 5.82
C MET A 15 12.47 1.87 6.79
N LYS A 16 12.32 3.19 6.61
CA LYS A 16 11.38 4.02 7.37
C LYS A 16 9.99 3.95 6.76
N TYR A 17 8.99 3.71 7.58
CA TYR A 17 7.60 3.80 7.15
C TYR A 17 7.18 5.27 7.02
N ILE A 18 6.75 5.67 5.83
CA ILE A 18 6.36 7.05 5.52
C ILE A 18 4.86 7.27 5.72
N GLY A 19 4.05 6.27 5.42
CA GLY A 19 2.60 6.38 5.54
C GLY A 19 1.86 5.49 4.57
N THR A 20 0.54 5.57 4.61
CA THR A 20 -0.34 4.87 3.66
C THR A 20 -1.05 5.93 2.83
N LYS A 21 -0.88 5.87 1.52
CA LYS A 21 -1.48 6.81 0.58
C LYS A 21 -2.32 6.07 -0.46
N ARG A 22 -3.34 6.75 -0.98
CA ARG A 22 -4.10 6.28 -2.15
C ARG A 22 -3.38 6.82 -3.39
N ILE A 23 -2.84 5.92 -4.21
CA ILE A 23 -2.23 6.27 -5.49
C ILE A 23 -3.28 6.04 -6.57
N GLN A 24 -3.58 7.07 -7.35
CA GLN A 24 -4.46 6.97 -8.50
C GLN A 24 -3.69 6.25 -9.63
N LEU A 25 -4.24 5.15 -10.15
CA LEU A 25 -3.60 4.36 -11.21
C LEU A 25 -3.89 4.91 -12.63
N GLY A 26 -4.59 6.04 -12.74
CA GLY A 26 -5.00 6.65 -14.01
C GLY A 26 -4.06 7.76 -14.49
N LYS A 27 -3.93 7.91 -15.81
CA LYS A 27 -3.25 9.04 -16.45
C LYS A 27 -3.98 10.34 -16.09
N SER A 28 -3.32 11.23 -15.36
CA SER A 28 -3.74 12.62 -15.24
C SER A 28 -3.09 13.40 -16.39
N GLY A 29 -3.53 13.10 -17.61
CA GLY A 29 -3.20 13.90 -18.80
C GLY A 29 -4.24 14.98 -18.93
N LEU A 30 -3.83 16.23 -18.68
CA LEU A 30 -4.62 17.42 -18.90
C LEU A 30 -5.11 17.48 -20.35
N ILE A 31 -6.44 17.59 -20.51
CA ILE A 31 -7.16 18.15 -21.67
C ILE A 31 -7.26 17.19 -22.88
N PHE A 32 -8.50 16.80 -23.24
CA PHE A 32 -8.92 16.00 -24.41
C PHE A 32 -8.39 14.55 -24.49
N GLU A 33 -9.27 13.59 -24.20
CA GLU A 33 -9.58 12.43 -25.06
C GLU A 33 -10.17 11.25 -24.24
N HIS A 34 -11.47 11.08 -24.42
CA HIS A 34 -12.31 9.91 -24.12
C HIS A 34 -12.56 9.46 -22.67
N LEU A 35 -13.86 9.42 -22.38
CA LEU A 35 -14.57 9.16 -21.14
C LEU A 35 -14.40 7.73 -20.57
N ASP A 36 -13.46 6.94 -21.06
CA ASP A 36 -13.32 5.50 -20.74
C ASP A 36 -12.20 5.19 -19.74
N GLN A 37 -11.37 6.16 -19.35
CA GLN A 37 -10.22 5.93 -18.45
C GLN A 37 -10.52 6.19 -16.96
N TRP A 38 -11.75 6.58 -16.61
CA TRP A 38 -12.13 6.79 -15.20
C TRP A 38 -12.24 5.50 -14.37
N ALA A 39 -12.15 4.33 -15.00
CA ALA A 39 -12.21 3.02 -14.36
C ALA A 39 -10.85 2.49 -13.86
N SER A 40 -9.74 3.22 -13.99
CA SER A 40 -8.41 2.69 -13.60
C SER A 40 -8.22 2.51 -12.08
N GLY A 41 -9.12 3.04 -11.25
CA GLY A 41 -9.16 2.77 -9.81
C GLY A 41 -8.03 3.40 -8.99
N ALA A 42 -8.27 3.55 -7.68
CA ALA A 42 -7.30 4.06 -6.72
C ALA A 42 -6.74 2.91 -5.86
N LEU A 43 -5.41 2.78 -5.79
CA LEU A 43 -4.74 1.76 -5.00
C LEU A 43 -4.21 2.33 -3.69
N THR A 44 -4.74 1.85 -2.57
CA THR A 44 -4.18 2.16 -1.25
C THR A 44 -2.91 1.35 -1.03
N VAL A 45 -1.78 2.03 -0.85
CA VAL A 45 -0.47 1.42 -0.61
C VAL A 45 0.19 1.99 0.64
N SER A 46 0.92 1.14 1.35
CA SER A 46 1.87 1.55 2.38
C SER A 46 3.23 1.82 1.74
N ILE A 47 3.82 2.97 2.06
CA ILE A 47 5.05 3.49 1.48
C ILE A 47 6.16 3.41 2.52
N TYR A 48 7.30 2.87 2.10
CA TYR A 48 8.54 2.80 2.88
C TYR A 48 9.67 3.45 2.10
N GLU A 49 10.58 4.11 2.80
CA GLU A 49 11.72 4.82 2.23
C GLU A 49 13.03 4.38 2.90
N CYS A 50 14.06 4.14 2.10
CA CYS A 50 15.42 3.90 2.60
C CYS A 50 16.08 5.24 2.98
N PRO A 51 16.55 5.43 4.23
CA PRO A 51 17.17 6.69 4.63
C PRO A 51 18.52 6.98 3.96
N GLU A 52 19.22 5.97 3.44
CA GLU A 52 20.53 6.14 2.81
C GLU A 52 20.43 6.41 1.29
N CYS A 53 19.63 5.64 0.56
CA CYS A 53 19.57 5.72 -0.91
C CYS A 53 18.24 6.25 -1.47
N ALA A 54 17.33 6.69 -0.61
CA ALA A 54 16.00 7.20 -0.96
C ALA A 54 15.11 6.22 -1.76
N LYS A 55 15.45 4.91 -1.80
CA LYS A 55 14.62 3.91 -2.46
C LYS A 55 13.24 3.83 -1.80
N LEU A 56 12.20 3.84 -2.64
CA LEU A 56 10.82 3.62 -2.22
C LEU A 56 10.38 2.18 -2.43
N GLU A 57 9.57 1.68 -1.50
CA GLU A 57 8.84 0.42 -1.62
C GLU A 57 7.35 0.60 -1.31
N PHE A 58 6.53 -0.02 -2.13
CA PHE A 58 5.07 0.08 -2.07
C PHE A 58 4.46 -1.29 -1.79
N PHE A 59 3.64 -1.36 -0.73
CA PHE A 59 2.89 -2.57 -0.40
C PHE A 59 1.40 -2.31 -0.52
N ARG A 60 0.71 -3.10 -1.34
CA ARG A 60 -0.76 -3.05 -1.44
C ARG A 60 -1.40 -3.29 -0.08
N PHE A 61 -2.29 -2.39 0.33
CA PHE A 61 -3.07 -2.57 1.54
C PHE A 61 -4.04 -3.74 1.37
N LYS A 62 -3.92 -4.77 2.20
CA LYS A 62 -4.89 -5.86 2.32
C LYS A 62 -5.57 -5.75 3.69
N LYS A 63 -6.90 -5.63 3.72
CA LYS A 63 -7.67 -5.79 4.96
C LYS A 63 -7.56 -7.25 5.37
N THR A 64 -6.85 -7.55 6.46
CA THR A 64 -6.91 -8.87 7.09
C THR A 64 -8.33 -9.07 7.59
N LYS A 65 -9.10 -10.01 7.02
CA LYS A 65 -10.37 -10.43 7.62
C LYS A 65 -10.04 -11.01 8.99
N ARG A 66 -10.56 -10.43 10.07
CA ARG A 66 -10.55 -11.09 11.38
C ARG A 66 -11.39 -12.37 11.21
N LYS A 67 -10.83 -13.54 11.48
CA LYS A 67 -11.66 -14.73 11.73
C LYS A 67 -12.47 -14.41 12.99
N LYS A 68 -13.80 -14.49 12.90
CA LYS A 68 -14.66 -14.49 14.07
C LYS A 68 -14.54 -15.91 14.62
N ASP A 69 -13.87 -16.07 15.76
CA ASP A 69 -13.88 -17.34 16.47
C ASP A 69 -15.28 -17.52 17.05
N ASP A 70 -16.14 -18.21 16.30
CA ASP A 70 -17.44 -18.69 16.77
C ASP A 70 -17.18 -19.99 17.55
N THR A 71 -16.63 -19.88 18.75
CA THR A 71 -16.42 -21.04 19.64
C THR A 71 -16.68 -20.69 21.09
N VAL A 72 -17.88 -20.22 21.40
CA VAL A 72 -18.49 -20.42 22.74
C VAL A 72 -20.00 -20.48 22.57
N THR A 73 -20.60 -21.67 22.71
CA THR A 73 -21.71 -22.00 23.63
C THR A 73 -22.12 -23.45 23.35
N ASN A 74 -21.47 -24.38 24.05
CA ASN A 74 -22.08 -25.65 24.44
C ASN A 74 -22.07 -25.64 25.97
N ILE A 75 -23.18 -25.22 26.57
CA ILE A 75 -23.61 -25.59 27.92
C ILE A 75 -25.11 -25.80 27.83
#